data_AF-D3D567-F1
#
_entry.id   AF-D3D567-F1
#
_cell.length_a   1.000
_cell.length_b   1.000
_cell.length_c   1.000
_cell.angle_alpha   90.00
_cell.angle_beta   90.00
_cell.angle_gamma   90.00
#
_symmetry.space_group_name_H-M   'P 1'
#
loop_
_entity.id
_entity.type
_entity.pdbx_description
1 polymer ?
#
loop_
_entity_poly.entity_id
_entity_poly.type
_entity_poly.pdbx_seq_one_letter_code
_entity_poly.pdbx_strand_id
1 'polypeptide(L)'
;MHNGHIEGFDSLRRELLMAVRADLFANIRGSTDSEVMFHLALTFGLEDDPLGGLERMAGFVESVGAAAGIAEPLQMTVGLTDGQTMFAVRYASGPVVNTLYMNEDVDAIRMLYPENGRLGRVPPNARGILSEPLDELPGVWQEVPPSTALVVNGTPHECSFRPRPPM
;
A
#
# COMPACT_ATOMS: atom_id res chain seq x y z
N MET A 1 -2.92 0.03 6.22
CA MET A 1 -1.54 0.04 6.76
C MET A 1 -0.58 0.53 5.69
N HIS A 2 0.52 1.15 6.10
CA HIS A 2 1.55 1.68 5.21
C HIS A 2 2.93 1.37 5.83
N ASN A 3 3.85 0.89 5.00
CA ASN A 3 5.26 0.72 5.32
C ASN A 3 6.10 1.45 4.27
N GLY A 4 6.83 2.46 4.68
CA GLY A 4 7.49 3.40 3.79
C GLY A 4 7.58 4.77 4.43
N HIS A 5 7.84 5.78 3.64
CA HIS A 5 7.95 7.15 4.11
C HIS A 5 7.69 8.16 2.98
N ILE A 6 7.30 9.37 3.39
CA ILE A 6 7.42 10.56 2.54
C ILE A 6 8.72 11.29 2.90
N GLU A 7 9.64 11.39 1.94
CA GLU A 7 10.91 12.12 2.13
C GLU A 7 10.62 13.62 2.34
N GLY A 8 11.26 14.21 3.35
CA GLY A 8 11.04 15.61 3.72
C GLY A 8 9.61 15.93 4.21
N PHE A 9 8.86 14.94 4.71
CA PHE A 9 7.46 15.07 5.11
C PHE A 9 7.15 16.34 5.93
N ASP A 10 7.97 16.69 6.92
CA ASP A 10 7.74 17.88 7.76
C ASP A 10 7.63 19.18 6.94
N SER A 11 8.40 19.30 5.87
CA SER A 11 8.36 20.45 4.96
C SER A 11 7.14 20.43 4.02
N LEU A 12 6.73 19.23 3.59
CA LEU A 12 5.60 19.02 2.68
C LEU A 12 4.25 19.01 3.41
N ARG A 13 4.25 18.72 4.71
CA ARG A 13 3.08 18.40 5.52
C ARG A 13 1.99 19.43 5.40
N ARG A 14 2.32 20.73 5.38
CA ARG A 14 1.32 21.81 5.26
C ARG A 14 0.55 21.70 3.94
N GLU A 15 1.25 21.54 2.81
CA GLU A 15 0.63 21.44 1.49
C GLU A 15 -0.19 20.16 1.37
N LEU A 16 0.34 19.04 1.87
CA LEU A 16 -0.37 17.76 1.90
C LEU A 16 -1.67 17.84 2.72
N LEU A 17 -1.62 18.46 3.91
CA LEU A 17 -2.80 18.63 4.76
C LEU A 17 -3.84 19.57 4.15
N MET A 18 -3.41 20.63 3.46
CA MET A 18 -4.32 21.60 2.80
C MET A 18 -5.10 20.98 1.64
N ALA A 19 -4.59 19.93 1.03
CA ALA A 19 -5.26 19.22 -0.05
C ALA A 19 -6.30 18.19 0.46
N VAL A 20 -6.26 17.82 1.75
CA VAL A 20 -7.27 16.92 2.32
C VAL A 20 -8.63 17.61 2.35
N ARG A 21 -9.66 16.89 1.90
CA ARG A 21 -11.07 17.31 1.96
C ARG A 21 -11.43 17.82 3.37
N ALA A 22 -12.09 18.97 3.42
CA ALA A 22 -12.38 19.66 4.68
C ALA A 22 -13.20 18.81 5.67
N ASP A 23 -14.13 17.99 5.17
CA ASP A 23 -14.95 17.08 5.98
C ASP A 23 -14.16 15.88 6.54
N LEU A 24 -13.03 15.55 5.94
CA LEU A 24 -12.12 14.49 6.40
C LEU A 24 -11.04 15.02 7.33
N PHE A 25 -10.73 16.32 7.30
CA PHE A 25 -9.62 16.92 8.02
C PHE A 25 -9.68 16.67 9.54
N ALA A 26 -10.87 16.76 10.13
CA ALA A 26 -11.08 16.54 11.56
C ALA A 26 -10.80 15.09 12.02
N ASN A 27 -10.68 14.14 11.08
CA ASN A 27 -10.37 12.75 11.38
C ASN A 27 -8.87 12.49 11.52
N ILE A 28 -8.01 13.42 11.08
CA ILE A 28 -6.56 13.34 11.25
C ILE A 28 -6.23 13.67 12.70
N ARG A 29 -5.76 12.68 13.46
CA ARG A 29 -5.45 12.83 14.90
C ARG A 29 -3.97 12.79 15.21
N GLY A 30 -3.19 12.12 14.38
CA GLY A 30 -1.76 11.97 14.52
C GLY A 30 -0.96 12.95 13.69
N SER A 31 0.31 12.61 13.54
CA SER A 31 1.30 13.40 12.81
C SER A 31 2.11 12.57 11.83
N THR A 32 1.65 11.36 11.50
CA THR A 32 2.37 10.47 10.60
C THR A 32 2.01 10.79 9.15
N ASP A 33 2.98 10.59 8.26
CA ASP A 33 2.76 10.62 6.81
C ASP A 33 1.68 9.62 6.36
N SER A 34 1.66 8.45 6.98
CA SER A 34 0.76 7.34 6.69
C SER A 34 -0.71 7.72 6.87
N GLU A 35 -1.02 8.48 7.93
CA GLU A 35 -2.38 8.97 8.17
C GLU A 35 -2.77 10.04 7.14
N VAL A 36 -1.85 10.96 6.82
CA VAL A 36 -2.08 11.99 5.80
C VAL A 36 -2.28 11.37 4.41
N MET A 37 -1.46 10.37 4.04
CA MET A 37 -1.61 9.62 2.80
C MET A 37 -2.97 8.94 2.70
N PHE A 38 -3.44 8.32 3.79
CA PHE A 38 -4.77 7.69 3.79
C PHE A 38 -5.89 8.70 3.54
N HIS A 39 -5.85 9.87 4.19
CA HIS A 39 -6.85 10.91 4.00
C HIS A 39 -6.76 11.60 2.63
N LEU A 40 -5.56 11.71 2.06
CA LEU A 40 -5.37 12.14 0.68
C LEU A 40 -5.96 11.13 -0.31
N ALA A 41 -5.72 9.84 -0.11
CA ALA A 41 -6.32 8.81 -0.95
C ALA A 41 -7.86 8.87 -0.89
N LEU A 42 -8.45 8.99 0.31
CA LEU A 42 -9.90 9.23 0.46
C LEU A 42 -10.35 10.49 -0.27
N THR A 43 -9.58 11.57 -0.16
CA THR A 43 -9.84 12.83 -0.87
C THR A 43 -9.88 12.63 -2.37
N PHE A 44 -8.98 11.81 -2.89
CA PHE A 44 -8.88 11.51 -4.32
C PHE A 44 -9.70 10.28 -4.75
N GLY A 45 -10.70 9.85 -3.97
CA GLY A 45 -11.67 8.84 -4.41
C GLY A 45 -11.30 7.39 -4.10
N LEU A 46 -10.55 7.13 -3.03
CA LEU A 46 -10.25 5.78 -2.55
C LEU A 46 -11.50 4.92 -2.30
N GLU A 47 -12.63 5.53 -1.95
CA GLU A 47 -13.88 4.82 -1.64
C GLU A 47 -14.52 4.21 -2.91
N ASP A 48 -14.51 4.95 -4.01
CA ASP A 48 -15.15 4.53 -5.27
C ASP A 48 -14.18 3.80 -6.21
N ASP A 49 -12.92 4.24 -6.22
CA ASP A 49 -11.83 3.73 -7.07
C ASP A 49 -10.56 3.58 -6.21
N PRO A 50 -10.42 2.48 -5.45
CA PRO A 50 -9.33 2.32 -4.50
C PRO A 50 -7.94 2.45 -5.14
N LEU A 51 -7.73 1.81 -6.30
CA LEU A 51 -6.45 1.90 -6.99
C LEU A 51 -6.21 3.29 -7.55
N GLY A 52 -7.18 3.89 -8.25
CA GLY A 52 -6.97 5.23 -8.79
C GLY A 52 -6.88 6.31 -7.72
N GLY A 53 -7.53 6.14 -6.57
CA GLY A 53 -7.38 7.01 -5.40
C GLY A 53 -5.97 6.97 -4.83
N LEU A 54 -5.38 5.78 -4.73
CA LEU A 54 -3.97 5.61 -4.35
C LEU A 54 -3.02 6.18 -5.42
N GLU A 55 -3.28 5.97 -6.70
CA GLU A 55 -2.47 6.51 -7.80
C GLU A 55 -2.50 8.05 -7.83
N ARG A 56 -3.68 8.66 -7.63
CA ARG A 56 -3.85 10.11 -7.54
C ARG A 56 -3.18 10.69 -6.31
N MET A 57 -3.28 10.01 -5.17
CA MET A 57 -2.55 10.37 -3.95
C MET A 57 -1.04 10.34 -4.17
N ALA A 58 -0.52 9.27 -4.75
CA ALA A 58 0.91 9.14 -5.04
C ALA A 58 1.37 10.27 -5.97
N GLY A 59 0.65 10.52 -7.08
CA GLY A 59 1.03 11.57 -8.02
C GLY A 59 0.92 12.98 -7.45
N PHE A 60 -0.02 13.21 -6.52
CA PHE A 60 -0.06 14.46 -5.77
C PHE A 60 1.17 14.64 -4.86
N VAL A 61 1.53 13.62 -4.08
CA VAL A 61 2.75 13.64 -3.23
C VAL A 61 3.99 13.89 -4.09
N GLU A 62 4.10 13.24 -5.25
CA GLU A 62 5.19 13.48 -6.20
C GLU A 62 5.23 14.92 -6.70
N SER A 63 4.08 15.50 -7.04
CA SER A 63 4.01 16.89 -7.51
C SER A 63 4.44 17.89 -6.43
N VAL A 64 4.04 17.66 -5.18
CA VAL A 64 4.39 18.50 -4.04
C VAL A 64 5.87 18.37 -3.70
N GLY A 65 6.41 17.15 -3.72
CA GLY A 65 7.83 16.90 -3.56
C GLY A 65 8.67 17.57 -4.63
N ALA A 66 8.28 17.43 -5.90
CA ALA A 66 8.96 18.07 -7.03
C ALA A 66 8.97 19.60 -6.90
N ALA A 67 7.85 20.21 -6.48
CA ALA A 67 7.77 21.65 -6.23
C ALA A 67 8.68 22.13 -5.08
N ALA A 68 8.96 21.26 -4.12
CA ALA A 68 9.88 21.51 -3.01
C ALA A 68 11.34 21.12 -3.31
N GLY A 69 11.63 20.62 -4.52
CA GLY A 69 12.98 20.17 -4.91
C GLY A 69 13.36 18.78 -4.41
N ILE A 70 12.39 17.97 -3.97
CA ILE A 70 12.58 16.59 -3.53
C ILE A 70 12.23 15.67 -4.71
N ALA A 71 13.25 15.04 -5.30
CA ALA A 71 13.11 14.27 -6.54
C ALA A 71 12.37 12.94 -6.34
N GLU A 72 12.55 12.29 -5.19
CA GLU A 72 12.01 10.95 -4.91
C GLU A 72 11.22 10.97 -3.60
N PRO A 73 10.07 11.68 -3.55
CA PRO A 73 9.42 12.02 -2.29
C PRO A 73 8.66 10.85 -1.67
N LEU A 74 8.39 9.76 -2.39
CA LEU A 74 7.50 8.70 -1.91
C LEU A 74 8.13 7.32 -2.02
N GLN A 75 8.06 6.57 -0.93
CA GLN A 75 8.22 5.13 -0.89
C GLN A 75 7.05 4.54 -0.10
N MET A 76 6.33 3.58 -0.68
CA MET A 76 5.16 2.99 -0.04
C MET A 76 4.93 1.53 -0.40
N THR A 77 4.74 0.74 0.66
CA THR A 77 4.08 -0.55 0.64
C THR A 77 2.78 -0.41 1.42
N VAL A 78 1.65 -0.46 0.73
CA VAL A 78 0.32 -0.21 1.31
C VAL A 78 -0.46 -1.51 1.35
N GLY A 79 -1.22 -1.72 2.43
CA GLY A 79 -2.29 -2.72 2.51
C GLY A 79 -3.60 -2.05 2.93
N LEU A 80 -4.66 -2.27 2.17
CA LEU A 80 -5.99 -1.67 2.36
C LEU A 80 -7.07 -2.73 2.16
N THR A 81 -8.20 -2.58 2.84
CA THR A 81 -9.39 -3.41 2.57
C THR A 81 -10.67 -2.63 2.86
N ASP A 82 -11.72 -2.92 2.09
CA ASP A 82 -13.11 -2.49 2.34
C ASP A 82 -13.91 -3.55 3.12
N GLY A 83 -13.26 -4.64 3.55
CA GLY A 83 -13.88 -5.79 4.21
C GLY A 83 -14.31 -6.92 3.26
N GLN A 84 -14.26 -6.70 1.94
CA GLN A 84 -14.55 -7.71 0.91
C GLN A 84 -13.35 -7.95 -0.01
N THR A 85 -12.72 -6.87 -0.47
CA THR A 85 -11.54 -6.86 -1.32
C THR A 85 -10.35 -6.36 -0.51
N MET A 86 -9.20 -7.00 -0.71
CA MET A 86 -7.92 -6.52 -0.20
C MET A 86 -7.09 -5.96 -1.34
N PHE A 87 -6.52 -4.79 -1.13
CA PHE A 87 -5.62 -4.11 -2.04
C PHE A 87 -4.25 -4.05 -1.39
N ALA A 88 -3.20 -4.35 -2.15
CA ALA A 88 -1.84 -4.06 -1.72
C ALA A 88 -1.09 -3.35 -2.84
N VAL A 89 -0.22 -2.40 -2.51
CA VAL A 89 0.54 -1.64 -3.51
C VAL A 89 2.00 -1.61 -3.08
N ARG A 90 2.92 -1.85 -4.01
CA ARG A 90 4.35 -1.66 -3.85
C ARG A 90 4.83 -0.60 -4.82
N TYR A 91 5.25 0.56 -4.33
CA TYR A 91 5.63 1.70 -5.17
C TYR A 91 6.69 2.59 -4.50
N ALA A 92 7.61 3.15 -5.29
CA ALA A 92 8.39 4.32 -4.90
C ALA A 92 8.67 5.21 -6.11
N SER A 93 8.88 6.50 -5.86
CA SER A 93 9.35 7.45 -6.86
C SER A 93 10.80 7.18 -7.29
N GLY A 94 11.61 6.67 -6.35
CA GLY A 94 13.01 6.31 -6.57
C GLY A 94 13.23 4.81 -6.87
N PRO A 95 14.49 4.40 -7.09
CA PRO A 95 14.83 3.01 -7.41
C PRO A 95 14.65 2.04 -6.23
N VAL A 96 14.58 2.56 -5.00
CA VAL A 96 14.48 1.74 -3.77
C VAL A 96 13.03 1.64 -3.33
N VAL A 97 12.49 0.42 -3.40
CA VAL A 97 11.13 0.12 -2.93
C VAL A 97 11.17 -1.03 -1.93
N ASN A 98 10.59 -0.80 -0.74
CA ASN A 98 10.44 -1.84 0.27
C ASN A 98 9.77 -3.07 -0.35
N THR A 99 10.21 -4.25 0.08
CA THR A 99 9.68 -5.51 -0.44
C THR A 99 8.24 -5.73 -0.01
N LEU A 100 7.52 -6.47 -0.84
CA LEU A 100 6.18 -6.96 -0.56
C LEU A 100 6.11 -8.37 -1.12
N TYR A 101 5.60 -9.29 -0.31
CA TYR A 101 5.47 -10.69 -0.66
C TYR A 101 4.02 -11.13 -0.54
N MET A 102 3.59 -11.98 -1.45
CA MET A 102 2.29 -12.66 -1.40
C MET A 102 2.52 -14.17 -1.52
N ASN A 103 1.74 -14.98 -0.82
CA ASN A 103 1.73 -16.41 -1.06
C ASN A 103 0.77 -16.79 -2.20
N GLU A 104 1.12 -17.81 -2.99
CA GLU A 104 0.22 -18.33 -4.01
C GLU A 104 -0.90 -19.18 -3.40
N ASP A 105 -0.57 -19.98 -2.38
CA ASP A 105 -1.48 -20.96 -1.77
C ASP A 105 -1.29 -21.02 -0.24
N VAL A 106 -2.40 -21.00 0.49
CA VAL A 106 -2.40 -21.17 1.95
C VAL A 106 -2.06 -22.60 2.35
N ASP A 107 -2.33 -23.59 1.50
CA ASP A 107 -1.94 -24.96 1.78
C ASP A 107 -0.41 -25.10 1.81
N ALA A 108 0.32 -24.34 1.00
CA ALA A 108 1.78 -24.23 1.11
C ALA A 108 2.20 -23.70 2.49
N ILE A 109 1.56 -22.63 3.00
CA ILE A 109 1.86 -22.09 4.34
C ILE A 109 1.52 -23.10 5.45
N ARG A 110 0.39 -23.80 5.34
CA ARG A 110 -0.03 -24.82 6.32
C ARG A 110 0.94 -25.99 6.39
N MET A 111 1.50 -26.42 5.26
CA MET A 111 2.52 -27.47 5.21
C MET A 111 3.83 -27.06 5.91
N LEU A 112 4.16 -25.77 5.90
CA LEU A 112 5.36 -25.25 6.58
C LEU A 112 5.19 -25.13 8.09
N TYR A 113 3.96 -24.85 8.55
CA TYR A 113 3.65 -24.69 9.98
C TYR A 113 2.49 -25.60 10.43
N PRO A 114 2.62 -26.92 10.33
CA PRO A 114 1.53 -27.85 10.65
C PRO A 114 1.11 -27.79 12.13
N GLU A 115 2.05 -27.47 13.01
CA GLU A 115 1.84 -27.33 14.46
C GLU A 115 1.20 -25.99 14.85
N ASN A 116 1.18 -25.01 13.94
CA ASN A 116 0.57 -23.72 14.20
C ASN A 116 -0.95 -23.83 14.01
N GLY A 117 -1.65 -24.24 15.06
CA GLY A 117 -3.10 -24.47 15.06
C GLY A 117 -3.96 -23.28 14.60
N ARG A 118 -3.40 -22.07 14.47
CA ARG A 118 -4.07 -20.92 13.86
C ARG A 118 -4.14 -21.05 12.33
N LEU A 119 -3.10 -21.59 11.68
CA LEU A 119 -3.04 -21.78 10.22
C LEU A 119 -3.95 -22.92 9.74
N GLY A 120 -4.18 -23.94 10.57
CA GLY A 120 -5.19 -24.97 10.31
C GLY A 120 -6.62 -24.43 10.18
N ARG A 121 -6.90 -23.21 10.69
CA ARG A 121 -8.21 -22.54 10.60
C ARG A 121 -8.32 -21.54 9.44
N VAL A 122 -7.21 -21.20 8.79
CA VAL A 122 -7.19 -20.25 7.67
C VAL A 122 -7.75 -20.94 6.44
N PRO A 123 -8.80 -20.45 5.76
CA PRO A 123 -9.42 -21.17 4.65
C PRO A 123 -8.46 -21.31 3.45
N PRO A 124 -8.62 -22.34 2.58
CA PRO A 124 -7.66 -22.63 1.49
C PRO A 124 -7.47 -21.48 0.50
N ASN A 125 -8.50 -20.64 0.32
CA ASN A 125 -8.47 -19.48 -0.56
C ASN A 125 -7.91 -18.21 0.10
N ALA A 126 -7.50 -18.27 1.36
CA ALA A 126 -6.90 -17.11 2.00
C ALA A 126 -5.52 -16.79 1.39
N ARG A 127 -5.10 -15.55 1.57
CA ARG A 127 -3.82 -15.03 1.08
C ARG A 127 -3.18 -14.23 2.21
N GLY A 128 -1.88 -14.42 2.39
CA GLY A 128 -1.00 -13.64 3.24
C GLY A 128 -0.20 -12.66 2.40
N ILE A 129 -0.19 -11.40 2.83
CA ILE A 129 0.60 -10.33 2.21
C ILE A 129 1.48 -9.72 3.30
N LEU A 130 2.79 -9.68 3.07
CA LEU A 130 3.79 -9.34 4.09
C LEU A 130 4.93 -8.49 3.52
N SER A 131 5.57 -7.66 4.35
CA SER A 131 6.75 -6.89 3.93
C SER A 131 8.02 -7.74 3.83
N GLU A 132 8.09 -8.82 4.62
CA GLU A 132 9.18 -9.80 4.65
C GLU A 132 8.60 -11.21 4.79
N PRO A 133 9.24 -12.24 4.20
CA PRO A 133 8.76 -13.62 4.33
C PRO A 133 8.94 -14.11 5.77
N LEU A 134 7.95 -14.85 6.29
CA LEU A 134 8.02 -15.42 7.64
C LEU A 134 9.05 -16.55 7.78
N ASP A 135 9.52 -17.12 6.66
CA ASP A 135 10.59 -18.12 6.58
C ASP A 135 11.23 -18.12 5.18
N GLU A 136 12.47 -18.61 5.07
CA GLU A 136 13.26 -18.71 3.82
C GLU A 136 12.84 -19.86 2.88
N LEU A 137 11.63 -20.41 3.05
CA LEU A 137 11.21 -21.60 2.32
C LEU A 137 10.94 -21.28 0.85
N PRO A 138 11.76 -21.79 -0.09
CA PRO A 138 11.68 -21.40 -1.50
C PRO A 138 10.32 -21.78 -2.11
N GLY A 139 9.72 -20.85 -2.84
CA GLY A 139 8.51 -21.10 -3.64
C GLY A 139 7.18 -20.85 -2.93
N VAL A 140 7.17 -20.49 -1.64
CA VAL A 140 5.93 -20.15 -0.94
C VAL A 140 5.58 -18.67 -1.05
N TRP A 141 6.59 -17.80 -1.02
CA TRP A 141 6.45 -16.36 -1.09
C TRP A 141 6.92 -15.85 -2.44
N GLN A 142 6.03 -15.16 -3.16
CA GLN A 142 6.37 -14.46 -4.39
C GLN A 142 6.54 -12.98 -4.10
N GLU A 143 7.68 -12.44 -4.49
CA GLU A 143 7.95 -11.01 -4.40
C GLU A 143 7.09 -10.28 -5.44
N VAL A 144 6.29 -9.33 -4.97
CA VAL A 144 5.48 -8.46 -5.83
C VAL A 144 6.40 -7.47 -6.53
N PRO A 145 6.39 -7.35 -7.87
CA PRO A 145 7.26 -6.42 -8.56
C PRO A 145 7.08 -4.96 -8.10
N PRO A 146 8.10 -4.09 -8.22
CA PRO A 146 7.94 -2.66 -8.01
C PRO A 146 6.91 -2.05 -8.98
N SER A 147 6.21 -1.01 -8.54
CA SER A 147 5.13 -0.35 -9.32
C SER A 147 3.98 -1.28 -9.69
N THR A 148 3.61 -2.15 -8.75
CA THR A 148 2.52 -3.11 -8.89
C THR A 148 1.50 -2.95 -7.77
N ALA A 149 0.23 -3.08 -8.14
CA ALA A 149 -0.88 -3.27 -7.22
C ALA A 149 -1.40 -4.71 -7.31
N LEU A 150 -1.71 -5.28 -6.15
CA LEU A 150 -2.44 -6.53 -6.00
C LEU A 150 -3.88 -6.23 -5.62
N VAL A 151 -4.81 -6.90 -6.29
CA VAL A 151 -6.22 -6.90 -5.94
C VAL A 151 -6.65 -8.33 -5.62
N VAL A 152 -7.14 -8.53 -4.40
CA VAL A 152 -7.51 -9.84 -3.87
C VAL A 152 -8.97 -9.85 -3.48
N ASN A 153 -9.78 -10.44 -4.35
CA ASN A 153 -11.17 -10.80 -4.11
C ASN A 153 -11.42 -12.18 -4.74
N GLY A 154 -11.01 -13.23 -4.02
CA GLY A 154 -10.82 -14.56 -4.60
C GLY A 154 -9.40 -14.73 -5.15
N THR A 155 -9.27 -15.04 -6.44
CA THR A 155 -7.95 -15.19 -7.09
C THR A 155 -7.25 -13.83 -7.20
N PRO A 156 -6.03 -13.68 -6.65
CA PRO A 156 -5.25 -12.45 -6.80
C PRO A 156 -4.99 -12.13 -8.27
N HIS A 157 -5.00 -10.84 -8.60
CA HIS A 157 -4.47 -10.36 -9.87
C HIS A 157 -3.61 -9.12 -9.66
N GLU A 158 -2.58 -9.01 -10.49
CA GLU A 158 -1.64 -7.90 -10.52
C GLU A 158 -2.08 -6.83 -11.53
N CYS A 159 -1.88 -5.58 -11.16
CA CYS A 159 -2.11 -4.42 -12.02
C CYS A 159 -0.88 -3.51 -11.96
N SER A 160 -0.56 -2.84 -13.06
CA SER A 160 0.45 -1.77 -13.05
C SER A 160 -0.07 -0.63 -12.18
N PHE A 161 0.75 -0.19 -11.24
CA PHE A 161 0.48 0.99 -10.42
C PHE A 161 1.25 2.18 -11.01
N ARG A 162 0.53 3.25 -11.38
CA ARG A 162 1.15 4.45 -11.95
C ARG A 162 0.60 5.70 -11.29
N PRO A 163 1.45 6.52 -10.65
CA PRO A 163 1.02 7.81 -10.14
C PRO A 163 0.32 8.65 -11.20
N ARG A 164 -0.76 9.33 -10.80
CA ARG A 164 -1.54 10.22 -11.67
C ARG A 164 -1.69 11.58 -10.99
N PRO A 165 -1.75 12.69 -11.75
CA PRO A 165 -2.13 13.95 -11.16
C PRO A 165 -3.56 13.84 -10.57
N PRO A 166 -3.84 14.50 -9.44
CA PRO A 166 -5.21 14.62 -8.95
C PRO A 166 -6.05 15.37 -10.00
N MET A 167 -7.30 14.91 -10.20
CA MET A 167 -8.28 15.61 -11.05
C MET A 167 -8.95 16.75 -10.30
#